data_AF-A0A1S0TUP0-F1
#
_entry.id   AF-A0A1S0TUP0-F1
#
_cell.length_a   1.000
_cell.length_b   1.000
_cell.length_c   1.000
_cell.angle_alpha   90.00
_cell.angle_beta   90.00
_cell.angle_gamma   90.00
#
_symmetry.space_group_name_H-M   'P 1'
#
loop_
_entity.id
_entity.type
_entity.pdbx_description
1 polymer ?
#
loop_
_entity_poly.entity_id
_entity_poly.type
_entity_poly.pdbx_seq_one_letter_code
_entity_poly.pdbx_strand_id
1 'polypeptide(L)'
;MPSLVVLGRRWNIASDDFVFPSLSEILVRLAWISLTCIIFMLKKWESCTGQHFLISLFSLISINGITILTCFVMAVVSARGSILEPHKRHHVTKIIYIRVPLFICEITITGVSTIFAYGSSVPCSLITILRLTVLLQWALIVTVLVGIAIVFNPSGGNRIQPSFRTENRVWMLRLKLFLLKRNEAMRAALKDIAILTTSFFADVDLVASDILAGLLLLVHAPHRPPSSTTYVPEIEPPDWMTLENARYMAKYIAAIYGWEIYMFYNCGCCDWLKVCKKIKCCGKCCNRQDFPIRGDNCCACATATFLAVTECKETDIIFVSFANELYQVPFVVLVDVKAKSIVITIRGTASMMDAINDLSLDDEAFSVDVDQDPILSRDEKLDAPDKEVRVHRGMLRSARYVLEVLRAGRILEGLKMRYPDFTLVCCGHSLGAGVATLLTLLLKQSFSPIQCFAYSPPGCVISENGLRETQKYVFSVYIGDDIVPRLSFQTLCRLKYDVIMSLAYSNSPKYKVLLRGFYQLCFSHPWQTGQDNHEEDATVNINDRLPLVFHSSLLIIDDNADNAGENNPAERWAKKRTKSFVSFLISLYYSSLNEIKLSSAVISDHLPYNVLKVLNMELNLDA
;
A
#
# COMPACT_ATOMS: atom_id res chain seq x y z
N MET A 1 -20.34 -0.95 3.02
CA MET A 1 -21.54 -0.66 3.83
C MET A 1 -21.85 0.81 3.66
N PRO A 2 -23.10 1.25 3.48
CA PRO A 2 -23.36 2.68 3.35
C PRO A 2 -22.86 3.40 4.60
N SER A 3 -22.07 4.44 4.37
CA SER A 3 -21.62 5.36 5.41
C SER A 3 -22.78 5.80 6.32
N LEU A 4 -22.54 5.85 7.64
CA LEU A 4 -23.57 6.21 8.60
C LEU A 4 -24.04 7.65 8.38
N VAL A 5 -25.36 7.85 8.31
CA VAL A 5 -25.96 9.19 8.24
C VAL A 5 -26.49 9.61 9.61
N VAL A 6 -25.91 10.65 10.18
CA VAL A 6 -26.31 11.25 11.48
C VAL A 6 -26.38 12.77 11.31
N LEU A 7 -27.45 13.39 11.82
CA LEU A 7 -27.70 14.84 11.70
C LEU A 7 -27.70 15.33 10.24
N GLY A 8 -28.23 14.51 9.32
CA GLY A 8 -28.29 14.84 7.89
C GLY A 8 -26.92 14.88 7.18
N ARG A 9 -25.88 14.33 7.80
CA ARG A 9 -24.52 14.24 7.22
C ARG A 9 -24.03 12.81 7.20
N ARG A 10 -23.28 12.45 6.16
CA ARG A 10 -22.55 11.18 6.06
C ARG A 10 -21.29 11.23 6.93
N TRP A 11 -20.98 10.15 7.62
CA TRP A 11 -19.80 9.98 8.45
C TRP A 11 -18.91 8.88 7.88
N ASN A 12 -17.59 8.98 8.05
CA ASN A 12 -16.63 8.00 7.54
C ASN A 12 -16.53 6.77 8.49
N ILE A 13 -17.69 6.29 8.96
CA ILE A 13 -17.86 5.14 9.84
C ILE A 13 -19.17 4.44 9.49
N ALA A 14 -19.18 3.11 9.57
CA ALA A 14 -20.37 2.32 9.38
C ALA A 14 -21.05 1.98 10.72
N SER A 15 -22.32 1.59 10.65
CA SER A 15 -23.12 1.26 11.85
C SER A 15 -22.57 0.10 12.69
N ASP A 16 -21.77 -0.78 12.10
CA ASP A 16 -21.16 -1.96 12.72
C ASP A 16 -19.74 -1.71 13.27
N ASP A 17 -19.16 -0.53 13.05
CA ASP A 17 -17.84 -0.15 13.59
C ASP A 17 -17.86 0.20 15.07
N PHE A 18 -19.04 0.46 15.65
CA PHE A 18 -19.17 0.91 17.04
C PHE A 18 -18.86 -0.17 18.08
N VAL A 19 -18.65 -1.43 17.67
CA VAL A 19 -18.30 -2.53 18.59
C VAL A 19 -16.98 -2.25 19.33
N PHE A 20 -15.89 -1.97 18.60
CA PHE A 20 -14.58 -1.77 19.23
C PHE A 20 -14.48 -0.49 20.08
N PRO A 21 -14.93 0.69 19.59
CA PRO A 21 -14.96 1.90 20.41
C PRO A 21 -15.79 1.70 21.68
N SER A 22 -16.99 1.10 21.58
CA SER A 22 -17.85 0.88 22.74
C SER A 22 -17.24 -0.08 23.75
N LEU A 23 -16.65 -1.19 23.31
CA LEU A 23 -15.97 -2.13 24.21
C LEU A 23 -14.75 -1.50 24.89
N SER A 24 -13.93 -0.76 24.14
CA SER A 24 -12.77 -0.06 24.70
C SER A 24 -13.18 0.98 25.76
N GLU A 25 -14.26 1.73 25.49
CA GLU A 25 -14.80 2.71 26.43
C GLU A 25 -15.33 2.03 27.71
N ILE A 26 -16.05 0.91 27.57
CA ILE A 26 -16.53 0.12 28.71
C ILE A 26 -15.36 -0.37 29.57
N LEU A 27 -14.32 -0.93 28.97
CA LEU A 27 -13.17 -1.45 29.70
C LEU A 27 -12.45 -0.36 30.49
N VAL A 28 -12.20 0.79 29.87
CA VAL A 28 -11.53 1.92 30.55
C VAL A 28 -12.42 2.45 31.68
N ARG A 29 -13.73 2.63 31.46
CA ARG A 29 -14.66 3.11 32.50
C ARG A 29 -14.84 2.10 33.63
N LEU A 30 -14.87 0.80 33.36
CA LEU A 30 -14.95 -0.23 34.40
C LEU A 30 -13.68 -0.30 35.25
N ALA A 31 -12.50 -0.25 34.62
CA ALA A 31 -11.22 -0.20 35.33
C ALA A 31 -11.11 1.06 36.19
N TRP A 32 -11.61 2.17 35.67
CA TRP A 32 -11.68 3.44 36.36
C TRP A 32 -12.59 3.41 37.61
N ILE A 33 -13.83 2.94 37.44
CA ILE A 33 -14.80 2.83 38.56
C ILE A 33 -14.30 1.84 39.60
N SER A 34 -13.76 0.68 39.19
CA SER A 34 -13.28 -0.34 40.12
C SER A 34 -12.10 0.18 40.95
N LEU A 35 -11.15 0.89 40.33
CA LEU A 35 -10.03 1.53 41.03
C LEU A 35 -10.54 2.55 42.06
N THR A 36 -11.53 3.37 41.68
CA THR A 36 -12.13 4.37 42.59
C THR A 36 -12.82 3.72 43.78
N CYS A 37 -13.59 2.66 43.56
CA CYS A 37 -14.25 1.90 44.61
C CYS A 37 -13.25 1.22 45.55
N ILE A 38 -12.19 0.61 45.02
CA ILE A 38 -11.13 -0.01 45.84
C ILE A 38 -10.45 1.03 46.72
N ILE A 39 -10.05 2.17 46.16
CA ILE A 39 -9.41 3.25 46.92
C ILE A 39 -10.36 3.81 48.01
N PHE A 40 -11.66 3.92 47.71
CA PHE A 40 -12.66 4.35 48.67
C PHE A 40 -12.80 3.36 49.84
N MET A 41 -12.80 2.05 49.58
CA MET A 41 -12.90 1.01 50.60
C MET A 41 -11.64 0.86 51.45
N LEU A 42 -10.45 1.13 50.90
CA LEU A 42 -9.17 0.96 51.59
C LEU A 42 -8.80 2.12 52.53
N LYS A 43 -9.43 3.30 52.40
CA LYS A 43 -9.12 4.47 53.24
C LYS A 43 -10.20 4.71 54.31
N LYS A 44 -9.79 4.90 55.57
CA LYS A 44 -10.67 5.38 56.65
C LYS A 44 -11.12 6.83 56.35
N TRP A 45 -12.43 7.05 56.31
CA TRP A 45 -13.07 8.20 55.66
C TRP A 45 -13.77 9.18 56.61
N GLU A 46 -13.82 8.87 57.90
CA GLU A 46 -14.65 9.55 58.91
C GLU A 46 -14.28 11.02 59.16
N SER A 47 -13.13 11.50 58.69
CA SER A 47 -12.60 12.84 59.02
C SER A 47 -12.71 13.88 57.88
N CYS A 48 -13.26 13.53 56.72
CA CYS A 48 -13.15 14.34 55.49
C CYS A 48 -14.38 14.37 54.56
N THR A 49 -15.55 13.89 54.98
CA THR A 49 -16.71 13.75 54.10
C THR A 49 -17.59 15.01 54.10
N GLY A 50 -17.24 15.99 53.26
CA GLY A 50 -18.16 17.07 52.91
C GLY A 50 -19.33 16.57 52.05
N GLN A 51 -20.55 17.05 52.29
CA GLN A 51 -21.75 16.66 51.54
C GLN A 51 -21.59 16.87 50.02
N HIS A 52 -20.95 17.97 49.61
CA HIS A 52 -20.65 18.28 48.21
C HIS A 52 -19.69 17.28 47.56
N PHE A 53 -18.72 16.75 48.31
CA PHE A 53 -17.79 15.74 47.82
C PHE A 53 -18.52 14.45 47.46
N LEU A 54 -19.40 13.98 48.36
CA LEU A 54 -20.19 12.77 48.13
C LEU A 54 -21.11 12.95 46.92
N ILE A 55 -21.77 14.10 46.80
CA ILE A 55 -22.62 14.41 45.64
C ILE A 55 -21.81 14.37 44.33
N SER A 56 -20.64 15.01 44.28
CA SER A 56 -19.77 14.98 43.08
C SER A 56 -19.31 13.55 42.76
N LEU A 57 -18.85 12.79 43.75
CA LEU A 57 -18.38 11.43 43.54
C LEU A 57 -19.50 10.49 43.05
N PHE A 58 -20.66 10.50 43.70
CA PHE A 58 -21.80 9.68 43.28
C PHE A 58 -22.33 10.10 41.92
N SER A 59 -22.38 11.41 41.62
CA SER A 59 -22.79 11.89 40.29
C SER A 59 -21.86 11.40 39.17
N LEU A 60 -20.54 11.39 39.40
CA LEU A 60 -19.54 10.87 38.47
C LEU A 60 -19.66 9.34 38.29
N ILE A 61 -19.90 8.59 39.36
CA ILE A 61 -20.11 7.13 39.28
C ILE A 61 -21.42 6.83 38.53
N SER A 62 -22.51 7.54 38.83
CA SER A 62 -23.81 7.35 38.20
C SER A 62 -23.77 7.65 36.69
N ILE A 63 -23.17 8.77 36.26
CA ILE A 63 -23.08 9.11 34.83
C ILE A 63 -22.21 8.11 34.07
N ASN A 64 -21.11 7.64 34.68
CA ASN A 64 -20.27 6.60 34.10
C ASN A 64 -21.01 5.26 33.98
N GLY A 65 -21.79 4.87 35.00
CA GLY A 65 -22.61 3.66 34.96
C GLY A 65 -23.67 3.69 33.86
N ILE A 66 -24.38 4.82 33.70
CA ILE A 66 -25.34 5.04 32.60
C ILE A 66 -24.61 4.98 31.24
N THR A 67 -23.41 5.56 31.16
CA THR A 67 -22.61 5.56 29.93
C THR A 67 -22.14 4.15 29.57
N ILE A 68 -21.69 3.35 30.54
CA ILE A 68 -21.35 1.94 30.35
C ILE A 68 -22.55 1.15 29.82
N LEU A 69 -23.73 1.33 30.42
CA LEU A 69 -24.95 0.65 29.97
C LEU A 69 -25.29 1.01 28.52
N THR A 70 -25.23 2.29 28.15
CA THR A 70 -25.49 2.71 26.77
C THR A 70 -24.41 2.26 25.79
N CYS A 71 -23.13 2.21 26.19
CA CYS A 71 -22.05 1.61 25.40
C CYS A 71 -22.29 0.11 25.18
N PHE A 72 -22.74 -0.61 26.22
CA PHE A 72 -23.01 -2.04 26.13
C PHE A 72 -24.15 -2.31 25.13
N VAL A 73 -25.25 -1.56 25.24
CA VAL A 73 -26.35 -1.64 24.27
C VAL A 73 -25.87 -1.28 22.86
N MET A 74 -25.03 -0.24 22.70
CA MET A 74 -24.44 0.13 21.42
C MET A 74 -23.59 -1.00 20.83
N ALA A 75 -22.71 -1.63 21.62
CA ALA A 75 -21.88 -2.74 21.19
C ALA A 75 -22.72 -3.94 20.73
N VAL A 76 -23.74 -4.32 21.50
CA VAL A 76 -24.64 -5.44 21.19
C VAL A 76 -25.43 -5.17 19.90
N VAL A 77 -25.99 -3.96 19.75
CA VAL A 77 -26.76 -3.60 18.55
C VAL A 77 -25.84 -3.50 17.33
N SER A 78 -24.66 -2.89 17.47
CA SER A 78 -23.64 -2.76 16.42
C SER A 78 -23.09 -4.11 15.95
N ALA A 79 -23.08 -5.13 16.81
CA ALA A 79 -22.58 -6.47 16.48
C ALA A 79 -23.57 -7.35 15.68
N ARG A 80 -24.82 -6.88 15.46
CA ARG A 80 -25.87 -7.68 14.79
C ARG A 80 -25.68 -7.72 13.28
N GLY A 81 -25.92 -8.90 12.68
CA GLY A 81 -25.94 -9.10 11.23
C GLY A 81 -24.56 -9.18 10.58
N SER A 82 -24.52 -9.56 9.30
CA SER A 82 -23.29 -9.54 8.50
C SER A 82 -22.96 -8.12 8.03
N ILE A 83 -21.82 -7.92 7.38
CA ILE A 83 -21.32 -6.60 6.96
C ILE A 83 -22.33 -5.89 6.03
N LEU A 84 -22.96 -6.60 5.09
CA LEU A 84 -23.89 -5.98 4.11
C LEU A 84 -25.36 -5.90 4.57
N GLU A 85 -25.68 -6.17 5.83
CA GLU A 85 -27.06 -6.13 6.35
C GLU A 85 -27.36 -4.92 7.26
N PRO A 86 -27.32 -3.66 6.78
CA PRO A 86 -27.44 -2.47 7.64
C PRO A 86 -28.79 -2.38 8.37
N HIS A 87 -29.85 -2.98 7.83
CA HIS A 87 -31.19 -2.97 8.44
C HIS A 87 -31.21 -3.56 9.86
N LYS A 88 -30.38 -4.58 10.16
CA LYS A 88 -30.29 -5.19 11.50
C LYS A 88 -29.72 -4.23 12.55
N ARG A 89 -29.09 -3.14 12.12
CA ARG A 89 -28.40 -2.11 12.94
C ARG A 89 -29.05 -0.73 12.86
N HIS A 90 -30.28 -0.61 12.34
CA HIS A 90 -30.96 0.68 12.21
C HIS A 90 -31.15 1.44 13.56
N HIS A 91 -31.12 0.73 14.69
CA HIS A 91 -31.18 1.31 16.02
C HIS A 91 -29.91 2.05 16.45
N VAL A 92 -28.75 1.81 15.81
CA VAL A 92 -27.48 2.48 16.15
C VAL A 92 -27.62 4.00 16.08
N THR A 93 -28.26 4.52 15.04
CA THR A 93 -28.52 5.96 14.88
C THR A 93 -29.36 6.53 16.02
N LYS A 94 -30.40 5.80 16.46
CA LYS A 94 -31.23 6.22 17.62
C LYS A 94 -30.41 6.27 18.91
N ILE A 95 -29.53 5.29 19.14
CA ILE A 95 -28.66 5.25 20.32
C ILE A 95 -27.67 6.42 20.30
N ILE A 96 -27.11 6.77 19.13
CA ILE A 96 -26.23 7.94 18.99
C ILE A 96 -26.97 9.22 19.41
N TYR A 97 -28.21 9.41 18.97
CA TYR A 97 -29.02 10.57 19.39
C TYR A 97 -29.28 10.62 20.90
N ILE A 98 -29.43 9.46 21.56
CA ILE A 98 -29.56 9.38 23.03
C ILE A 98 -28.22 9.71 23.72
N ARG A 99 -27.09 9.34 23.11
CA ARG A 99 -25.75 9.57 23.68
C ARG A 99 -25.31 11.03 23.61
N VAL A 100 -25.71 11.80 22.61
CA VAL A 100 -25.36 13.22 22.49
C VAL A 100 -25.71 14.04 23.75
N PRO A 101 -26.97 14.04 24.26
CA PRO A 101 -27.30 14.76 25.49
C PRO A 101 -26.63 14.15 26.72
N LEU A 102 -26.45 12.82 26.79
CA LEU A 102 -25.70 12.18 27.87
C LEU A 102 -24.25 12.67 27.94
N PHE A 103 -23.61 12.86 26.78
CA PHE A 103 -22.24 13.38 26.69
C PHE A 103 -22.16 14.86 27.13
N ILE A 104 -23.18 15.67 26.83
CA ILE A 104 -23.26 17.06 27.32
C ILE A 104 -23.42 17.08 28.85
N CYS A 105 -24.27 16.20 29.40
CA CYS A 105 -24.42 16.03 30.85
C CYS A 105 -23.10 15.59 31.50
N GLU A 106 -22.38 14.64 30.88
CA GLU A 106 -21.07 14.18 31.32
C GLU A 106 -20.05 15.31 31.40
N ILE A 107 -19.94 16.14 30.36
CA ILE A 107 -19.06 17.33 30.35
C ILE A 107 -19.45 18.29 31.48
N THR A 108 -20.74 18.54 31.67
CA THR A 108 -21.26 19.47 32.69
C THR A 108 -20.95 19.00 34.11
N ILE A 109 -21.24 17.72 34.43
CA ILE A 109 -20.96 17.11 35.73
C ILE A 109 -19.46 17.10 36.01
N THR A 110 -18.65 16.79 34.99
CA THR A 110 -17.18 16.79 35.10
C THR A 110 -16.66 18.21 35.33
N GLY A 111 -17.20 19.21 34.65
CA GLY A 111 -16.87 20.62 34.86
C GLY A 111 -17.16 21.11 36.28
N VAL A 112 -18.37 20.84 36.79
CA VAL A 112 -18.75 21.18 38.18
C VAL A 112 -17.84 20.47 39.18
N SER A 113 -17.57 19.18 38.96
CA SER A 113 -16.66 18.39 39.81
C SER A 113 -15.22 18.91 39.76
N THR A 114 -14.77 19.46 38.64
CA THR A 114 -13.46 20.11 38.50
C THR A 114 -13.36 21.36 39.35
N ILE A 115 -14.35 22.26 39.27
CA ILE A 115 -14.40 23.49 40.05
C ILE A 115 -14.34 23.16 41.55
N PHE A 116 -15.09 22.15 41.99
CA PHE A 116 -15.09 21.70 43.37
C PHE A 116 -13.76 21.04 43.81
N ALA A 117 -13.18 20.18 42.97
CA ALA A 117 -11.92 19.48 43.26
C ALA A 117 -10.71 20.41 43.38
N TYR A 118 -10.70 21.54 42.65
CA TYR A 118 -9.59 22.50 42.66
C TYR A 118 -9.89 23.79 43.44
N GLY A 119 -11.16 24.09 43.73
CA GLY A 119 -11.56 25.24 44.55
C GLY A 119 -11.57 24.99 46.06
N SER A 120 -11.48 23.73 46.50
CA SER A 120 -11.42 23.37 47.92
C SER A 120 -9.99 23.46 48.47
N SER A 121 -9.79 24.28 49.51
CA SER A 121 -8.49 24.53 50.17
C SER A 121 -8.16 23.55 51.30
N VAL A 122 -9.02 22.54 51.54
CA VAL A 122 -8.84 21.58 52.64
C VAL A 122 -7.83 20.50 52.22
N PRO A 123 -6.72 20.31 52.94
CA PRO A 123 -5.73 19.28 52.61
C PRO A 123 -6.26 17.91 53.04
N CYS A 124 -7.12 17.31 52.21
CA CYS A 124 -7.58 15.94 52.43
C CYS A 124 -7.11 15.00 51.32
N SER A 125 -6.64 13.81 51.71
CA SER A 125 -6.24 12.75 50.78
C SER A 125 -7.37 12.24 49.87
N LEU A 126 -8.62 12.59 50.19
CA LEU A 126 -9.84 12.33 49.45
C LEU A 126 -10.01 13.28 48.24
N ILE A 127 -9.60 14.54 48.39
CA ILE A 127 -9.63 15.53 47.31
C ILE A 127 -8.60 15.16 46.23
N THR A 128 -7.47 14.57 46.61
CA THR A 128 -6.50 14.01 45.64
C THR A 128 -7.11 12.90 44.79
N ILE A 129 -7.98 12.06 45.37
CA ILE A 129 -8.70 11.02 44.64
C ILE A 129 -9.67 11.67 43.65
N LEU A 130 -10.49 12.64 44.10
CA LEU A 130 -11.40 13.38 43.21
C LEU A 130 -10.68 14.15 42.09
N ARG A 131 -9.47 14.66 42.34
CA ARG A 131 -8.65 15.28 41.27
C ARG A 131 -8.22 14.25 40.24
N LEU A 132 -7.74 13.09 40.68
CA LEU A 132 -7.38 12.00 39.79
C LEU A 132 -8.59 11.50 38.99
N THR A 133 -9.77 11.42 39.63
CA THR A 133 -11.03 10.99 38.98
C THR A 133 -11.44 11.94 37.87
N VAL A 134 -11.41 13.24 38.15
CA VAL A 134 -11.75 14.29 37.19
C VAL A 134 -10.74 14.31 36.03
N LEU A 135 -9.45 14.14 36.30
CA LEU A 135 -8.42 14.09 35.25
C LEU A 135 -8.63 12.91 34.29
N LEU A 136 -8.90 11.72 34.81
CA LEU A 136 -9.16 10.54 33.99
C LEU A 136 -10.46 10.67 33.19
N GLN A 137 -11.50 11.30 33.77
CA GLN A 137 -12.73 11.63 33.05
C GLN A 137 -12.49 12.61 31.90
N TRP A 138 -11.72 13.67 32.12
CA TRP A 138 -11.34 14.61 31.05
C TRP A 138 -10.52 13.93 29.95
N ALA A 139 -9.59 13.03 30.30
CA ALA A 139 -8.83 12.26 29.32
C ALA A 139 -9.75 11.40 28.43
N LEU A 140 -10.77 10.76 29.00
CA LEU A 140 -11.80 10.03 28.25
C LEU A 140 -12.60 10.95 27.32
N ILE A 141 -13.09 12.09 27.82
CA ILE A 141 -13.84 13.08 27.03
C ILE A 141 -13.01 13.58 25.84
N VAL A 142 -11.74 13.93 26.07
CA VAL A 142 -10.82 14.37 25.01
C VAL A 142 -10.62 13.26 23.98
N THR A 143 -10.46 12.02 24.41
CA THR A 143 -10.30 10.86 23.50
C THR A 143 -11.53 10.68 22.61
N VAL A 144 -12.74 10.80 23.17
CA VAL A 144 -14.00 10.72 22.41
C VAL A 144 -14.12 11.89 21.43
N LEU A 145 -13.78 13.12 21.84
CA LEU A 145 -13.78 14.30 20.95
C LEU A 145 -12.79 14.15 19.80
N VAL A 146 -11.60 13.61 20.06
CA VAL A 146 -10.61 13.30 19.01
C VAL A 146 -11.16 12.23 18.07
N GLY A 147 -11.78 11.16 18.59
CA GLY A 147 -12.44 10.13 17.78
C GLY A 147 -13.53 10.71 16.87
N ILE A 148 -14.41 11.55 17.41
CA ILE A 148 -15.44 12.28 16.63
C ILE A 148 -14.78 13.14 15.56
N ALA A 149 -13.72 13.88 15.90
CA ALA A 149 -13.02 14.75 14.95
C ALA A 149 -12.36 13.97 13.80
N ILE A 150 -11.90 12.73 14.04
CA ILE A 150 -11.35 11.83 13.02
C ILE A 150 -12.43 11.32 12.08
N VAL A 151 -13.58 10.93 12.62
CA VAL A 151 -14.64 10.24 11.85
C VAL A 151 -15.61 11.20 11.15
N PHE A 152 -15.83 12.38 11.70
CA PHE A 152 -16.74 13.39 11.17
C PHE A 152 -16.41 13.78 9.72
N ASN A 153 -17.34 13.76 8.78
CA ASN A 153 -17.09 14.32 7.45
C ASN A 153 -17.65 15.76 7.36
N PRO A 154 -16.80 16.81 7.25
CA PRO A 154 -17.27 18.19 7.14
C PRO A 154 -17.79 18.54 5.73
N SER A 155 -17.57 17.69 4.72
CA SER A 155 -18.05 17.91 3.35
C SER A 155 -19.54 17.60 3.27
N GLY A 156 -20.39 18.62 3.39
CA GLY A 156 -21.85 18.50 3.49
C GLY A 156 -22.61 18.26 2.17
N GLY A 157 -22.03 17.58 1.19
CA GLY A 157 -22.68 17.34 -0.11
C GLY A 157 -23.20 15.91 -0.28
N ASN A 158 -24.46 15.75 -0.68
CA ASN A 158 -25.07 14.48 -1.14
C ASN A 158 -24.43 13.88 -2.42
N ARG A 159 -23.23 14.31 -2.82
CA ARG A 159 -22.57 13.85 -4.06
C ARG A 159 -21.68 12.65 -3.77
N ILE A 160 -21.92 11.58 -4.51
CA ILE A 160 -21.09 10.36 -4.59
C ILE A 160 -19.67 10.68 -5.11
N GLN A 161 -19.48 11.83 -5.76
CA GLN A 161 -18.17 12.35 -6.16
C GLN A 161 -17.65 13.36 -5.13
N PRO A 162 -16.74 12.95 -4.22
CA PRO A 162 -16.01 13.90 -3.41
C PRO A 162 -15.12 14.75 -4.33
N SER A 163 -15.24 16.08 -4.24
CA SER A 163 -14.26 16.96 -4.88
C SER A 163 -12.91 16.73 -4.20
N PHE A 164 -12.02 16.02 -4.90
CA PHE A 164 -10.66 15.58 -4.50
C PHE A 164 -9.84 16.62 -3.71
N ARG A 165 -10.04 17.92 -3.92
CA ARG A 165 -9.29 19.00 -3.25
C ARG A 165 -9.80 19.35 -1.84
N THR A 166 -11.07 19.13 -1.52
CA THR A 166 -11.69 19.66 -0.29
C THR A 166 -11.51 18.74 0.91
N GLU A 167 -11.56 17.41 0.71
CA GLU A 167 -11.32 16.42 1.78
C GLU A 167 -9.83 16.31 2.17
N ASN A 168 -8.93 16.57 1.23
CA ASN A 168 -7.48 16.61 1.43
C ASN A 168 -7.06 17.61 2.52
N ARG A 169 -7.79 18.72 2.67
CA ARG A 169 -7.47 19.78 3.66
C ARG A 169 -7.82 19.37 5.09
N VAL A 170 -8.84 18.52 5.25
CA VAL A 170 -9.36 18.05 6.55
C VAL A 170 -8.49 16.91 7.08
N TRP A 171 -8.11 15.95 6.22
CA TRP A 171 -7.13 14.91 6.55
C TRP A 171 -5.76 15.48 6.91
N MET A 172 -5.30 16.51 6.19
CA MET A 172 -4.07 17.24 6.52
C MET A 172 -4.13 17.95 7.87
N LEU A 173 -5.30 18.40 8.34
CA LEU A 173 -5.47 18.99 9.67
C LEU A 173 -5.42 17.91 10.77
N ARG A 174 -5.97 16.73 10.50
CA ARG A 174 -6.00 15.58 11.42
C ARG A 174 -4.61 14.97 11.66
N LEU A 175 -3.85 14.78 10.59
CA LEU A 175 -2.47 14.28 10.67
C LEU A 175 -1.49 15.28 11.30
N LYS A 176 -1.85 16.57 11.37
CA LYS A 176 -1.08 17.60 12.10
C LYS A 176 -1.34 17.61 13.62
N LEU A 177 -2.51 17.16 14.06
CA LEU A 177 -2.89 17.05 15.48
C LEU A 177 -2.18 15.88 16.17
N PHE A 178 -1.90 14.79 15.43
CA PHE A 178 -1.03 13.72 15.89
C PHE A 178 0.42 14.09 15.65
N LEU A 179 1.28 13.88 16.65
CA LEU A 179 2.71 14.23 16.72
C LEU A 179 3.61 13.59 15.62
N LEU A 180 3.09 13.14 14.48
CA LEU A 180 3.83 12.71 13.28
C LEU A 180 4.45 13.90 12.55
N LYS A 181 5.14 14.78 13.28
CA LYS A 181 5.85 15.94 12.75
C LYS A 181 7.16 15.56 12.05
N ARG A 182 7.64 14.32 12.21
CA ARG A 182 9.06 13.99 11.92
C ARG A 182 9.38 13.39 10.56
N ASN A 183 8.39 12.97 9.75
CA ASN A 183 8.66 12.36 8.45
C ASN A 183 7.69 12.87 7.37
N GLU A 184 8.10 13.88 6.62
CA GLU A 184 7.32 14.42 5.48
C GLU A 184 7.10 13.36 4.40
N ALA A 185 8.09 12.50 4.16
CA ALA A 185 7.99 11.38 3.22
C ALA A 185 6.90 10.37 3.62
N MET A 186 6.84 9.96 4.89
CA MET A 186 5.78 9.06 5.38
C MET A 186 4.39 9.72 5.28
N ARG A 187 4.30 11.03 5.53
CA ARG A 187 3.02 11.75 5.41
C ARG A 187 2.56 11.87 3.96
N ALA A 188 3.48 12.10 3.03
CA ALA A 188 3.19 12.10 1.60
C ALA A 188 2.72 10.72 1.14
N ALA A 189 3.45 9.65 1.49
CA ALA A 189 3.07 8.28 1.18
C ALA A 189 1.69 7.90 1.75
N LEU A 190 1.42 8.18 3.03
CA LEU A 190 0.11 7.93 3.65
C LEU A 190 -1.02 8.71 2.99
N LYS A 191 -0.75 9.94 2.54
CA LYS A 191 -1.72 10.75 1.80
C LYS A 191 -2.02 10.14 0.44
N ASP A 192 -1.00 9.69 -0.28
CA ASP A 192 -1.18 9.10 -1.60
C ASP A 192 -1.91 7.74 -1.51
N ILE A 193 -1.64 6.94 -0.47
CA ILE A 193 -2.39 5.72 -0.15
C ILE A 193 -3.87 6.03 0.08
N ALA A 194 -4.16 7.03 0.92
CA ALA A 194 -5.53 7.42 1.21
C ALA A 194 -6.23 7.89 -0.07
N ILE A 195 -5.55 8.68 -0.90
CA ILE A 195 -6.07 9.15 -2.18
C ILE A 195 -6.39 7.97 -3.11
N LEU A 196 -5.46 7.04 -3.29
CA LEU A 196 -5.64 5.92 -4.20
C LEU A 196 -6.70 4.95 -3.72
N THR A 197 -6.69 4.62 -2.43
CA THR A 197 -7.69 3.72 -1.87
C THR A 197 -9.09 4.34 -1.99
N THR A 198 -9.20 5.65 -1.77
CA THR A 198 -10.46 6.38 -1.93
C THR A 198 -10.88 6.46 -3.40
N SER A 199 -9.97 6.75 -4.34
CA SER A 199 -10.30 6.82 -5.77
C SER A 199 -10.65 5.46 -6.36
N PHE A 200 -9.94 4.42 -5.92
CA PHE A 200 -10.07 3.07 -6.44
C PHE A 200 -11.37 2.38 -6.01
N PHE A 201 -11.85 2.67 -4.80
CA PHE A 201 -13.15 2.25 -4.28
C PHE A 201 -14.22 3.35 -4.36
N ALA A 202 -14.01 4.44 -5.10
CA ALA A 202 -14.93 5.60 -5.13
C ALA A 202 -16.34 5.27 -5.64
N ASP A 203 -16.45 4.26 -6.48
CA ASP A 203 -17.68 3.72 -7.07
C ASP A 203 -18.42 2.77 -6.13
N VAL A 204 -17.88 2.47 -4.94
CA VAL A 204 -18.51 1.59 -3.94
C VAL A 204 -18.61 2.30 -2.59
N ASP A 205 -19.81 2.34 -2.00
CA ASP A 205 -20.01 2.89 -0.64
C ASP A 205 -19.49 1.87 0.41
N LEU A 206 -18.16 1.80 0.53
CA LEU A 206 -17.43 1.02 1.54
C LEU A 206 -16.65 1.96 2.45
N VAL A 207 -16.74 1.74 3.76
CA VAL A 207 -15.87 2.40 4.73
C VAL A 207 -14.54 1.65 4.77
N ALA A 208 -13.43 2.32 5.13
CA ALA A 208 -12.10 1.72 5.20
C ALA A 208 -12.03 0.42 6.03
N SER A 209 -12.85 0.32 7.09
CA SER A 209 -13.02 -0.89 7.91
C SER A 209 -13.57 -2.09 7.12
N ASP A 210 -14.42 -1.84 6.12
CA ASP A 210 -15.03 -2.88 5.29
C ASP A 210 -14.01 -3.39 4.27
N ILE A 211 -13.22 -2.49 3.66
CA ILE A 211 -12.11 -2.84 2.77
C ILE A 211 -11.12 -3.73 3.54
N LEU A 212 -10.74 -3.33 4.76
CA LEU A 212 -9.86 -4.12 5.62
C LEU A 212 -10.47 -5.50 5.95
N ALA A 213 -11.75 -5.57 6.28
CA ALA A 213 -12.42 -6.84 6.54
C ALA A 213 -12.43 -7.74 5.30
N GLY A 214 -12.67 -7.20 4.11
CA GLY A 214 -12.65 -7.95 2.85
C GLY A 214 -11.26 -8.44 2.48
N LEU A 215 -10.23 -7.61 2.68
CA LEU A 215 -8.82 -8.02 2.50
C LEU A 215 -8.43 -9.14 3.47
N LEU A 216 -8.84 -9.06 4.74
CA LEU A 216 -8.60 -10.14 5.71
C LEU A 216 -9.33 -11.44 5.34
N LEU A 217 -10.54 -11.35 4.78
CA LEU A 217 -11.23 -12.53 4.26
C LEU A 217 -10.49 -13.16 3.09
N LEU A 218 -9.91 -12.35 2.20
CA LEU A 218 -9.13 -12.82 1.05
C LEU A 218 -7.79 -13.44 1.44
N VAL A 219 -7.04 -12.78 2.34
CA VAL A 219 -5.75 -13.30 2.86
C VAL A 219 -5.94 -14.70 3.44
N HIS A 220 -7.08 -14.92 4.12
CA HIS A 220 -7.39 -16.19 4.77
C HIS A 220 -8.30 -17.09 3.92
N ALA A 221 -8.58 -16.74 2.67
CA ALA A 221 -9.33 -17.62 1.78
C ALA A 221 -8.45 -18.83 1.40
N PRO A 222 -9.00 -20.05 1.32
CA PRO A 222 -8.23 -21.21 0.90
C PRO A 222 -7.69 -20.97 -0.51
N HIS A 223 -6.36 -20.87 -0.63
CA HIS A 223 -5.70 -20.73 -1.92
C HIS A 223 -5.98 -21.97 -2.74
N ARG A 224 -6.71 -21.81 -3.85
CA ARG A 224 -6.75 -22.86 -4.87
C ARG A 224 -5.34 -22.95 -5.46
N PRO A 225 -4.69 -24.13 -5.44
CA PRO A 225 -3.42 -24.26 -6.12
C PRO A 225 -3.63 -23.86 -7.59
N PRO A 226 -2.75 -23.03 -8.17
CA PRO A 226 -2.88 -22.67 -9.57
C PRO A 226 -2.93 -23.97 -10.38
N SER A 227 -3.87 -24.04 -11.32
CA SER A 227 -3.88 -25.12 -12.31
C SER A 227 -2.51 -25.13 -12.98
N SER A 228 -1.71 -26.18 -12.71
CA SER A 228 -0.35 -26.34 -13.20
C SER A 228 -0.38 -26.47 -14.72
N THR A 229 -0.36 -25.34 -15.39
CA THR A 229 -0.10 -25.25 -16.82
C THR A 229 1.41 -25.12 -16.93
N THR A 230 2.07 -26.23 -17.24
CA THR A 230 3.50 -26.23 -17.56
C THR A 230 3.67 -25.37 -18.81
N TYR A 231 4.12 -24.13 -18.61
CA TYR A 231 4.43 -23.22 -19.70
C TYR A 231 5.70 -23.71 -20.39
N VAL A 232 5.58 -24.07 -21.67
CA VAL A 232 6.73 -24.29 -22.54
C VAL A 232 6.97 -22.97 -23.27
N PRO A 233 8.12 -22.29 -23.06
CA PRO A 233 8.40 -21.05 -23.76
C PRO A 233 8.43 -21.27 -25.27
N GLU A 234 7.79 -20.38 -26.04
CA GLU A 234 7.80 -20.43 -27.51
C GLU A 234 9.21 -20.24 -28.09
N ILE A 235 10.12 -19.65 -27.32
CA ILE A 235 11.50 -19.31 -27.71
C ILE A 235 12.43 -19.99 -26.71
N GLU A 236 13.43 -20.73 -27.22
CA GLU A 236 14.52 -21.22 -26.36
C GLU A 236 15.25 -20.04 -25.71
N PRO A 237 15.43 -20.05 -24.38
CA PRO A 237 16.09 -18.96 -23.69
C PRO A 237 17.55 -18.87 -24.14
N PRO A 238 18.08 -17.66 -24.42
CA PRO A 238 19.50 -17.48 -24.71
C PRO A 238 20.40 -17.98 -23.59
N ASP A 239 21.59 -18.51 -23.94
CA ASP A 239 22.56 -19.12 -23.00
C ASP A 239 22.97 -18.24 -21.80
N TRP A 240 22.81 -16.92 -21.91
CA TRP A 240 23.15 -15.99 -20.84
C TRP A 240 22.07 -15.88 -19.75
N MET A 241 20.84 -16.34 -20.00
CA MET A 241 19.70 -16.29 -19.07
C MET A 241 19.79 -17.36 -17.98
N THR A 242 20.88 -17.37 -17.23
CA THR A 242 21.14 -18.34 -16.16
C THR A 242 20.96 -17.73 -14.79
N LEU A 243 20.57 -18.56 -13.81
CA LEU A 243 20.46 -18.14 -12.41
C LEU A 243 21.81 -17.66 -11.85
N GLU A 244 22.92 -18.23 -12.32
CA GLU A 244 24.26 -17.79 -11.95
C GLU A 244 24.55 -16.35 -12.39
N ASN A 245 24.23 -16.00 -13.64
CA ASN A 245 24.38 -14.65 -14.16
C ASN A 245 23.45 -13.67 -13.43
N ALA A 246 22.21 -14.08 -13.16
CA ALA A 246 21.28 -13.28 -12.35
C ALA A 246 21.79 -13.08 -10.91
N ARG A 247 22.36 -14.10 -10.25
CA ARG A 247 22.97 -13.94 -8.93
C ARG A 247 24.14 -12.95 -8.98
N TYR A 248 24.99 -13.06 -9.99
CA TYR A 248 26.14 -12.18 -10.16
C TYR A 248 25.72 -10.70 -10.32
N MET A 249 24.67 -10.44 -11.11
CA MET A 249 24.16 -9.09 -11.35
C MET A 249 23.32 -8.54 -10.18
N ALA A 250 22.78 -9.40 -9.31
CA ALA A 250 21.93 -8.99 -8.19
C ALA A 250 22.62 -8.06 -7.18
N LYS A 251 23.96 -8.13 -7.06
CA LYS A 251 24.73 -7.22 -6.18
C LYS A 251 24.58 -5.75 -6.61
N TYR A 252 24.47 -5.48 -7.91
CA TYR A 252 24.33 -4.12 -8.44
C TYR A 252 22.96 -3.51 -8.09
N ILE A 253 21.90 -4.31 -8.21
CA ILE A 253 20.55 -3.85 -7.89
C ILE A 253 20.31 -3.68 -6.39
N ALA A 254 21.03 -4.41 -5.53
CA ALA A 254 20.97 -4.20 -4.09
C ALA A 254 21.75 -2.94 -3.69
N ALA A 255 22.95 -2.78 -4.23
CA ALA A 255 23.87 -1.70 -3.94
C ALA A 255 23.31 -0.30 -4.26
N ILE A 256 22.54 -0.16 -5.35
CA ILE A 256 22.04 1.15 -5.81
C ILE A 256 20.98 1.77 -4.87
N TYR A 257 20.39 1.00 -3.96
CA TYR A 257 19.45 1.52 -2.96
C TYR A 257 20.10 2.32 -1.84
N GLY A 258 21.44 2.31 -1.75
CA GLY A 258 22.20 3.17 -0.84
C GLY A 258 22.29 2.64 0.59
N TRP A 259 22.89 3.47 1.45
CA TRP A 259 23.28 3.11 2.80
C TRP A 259 22.08 2.86 3.73
N GLU A 260 20.94 3.54 3.52
CA GLU A 260 19.78 3.38 4.42
C GLU A 260 19.22 1.95 4.36
N ILE A 261 19.05 1.43 3.14
CA ILE A 261 18.54 0.08 2.92
C ILE A 261 19.62 -0.95 3.27
N TYR A 262 20.88 -0.71 2.93
CA TYR A 262 21.97 -1.59 3.34
C TYR A 262 22.02 -1.78 4.85
N MET A 263 21.89 -0.70 5.63
CA MET A 263 21.94 -0.76 7.09
C MET A 263 20.71 -1.41 7.71
N PHE A 264 19.53 -1.25 7.10
CA PHE A 264 18.33 -1.96 7.54
C PHE A 264 18.50 -3.49 7.46
N TYR A 265 19.24 -3.98 6.47
CA TYR A 265 19.50 -5.41 6.28
C TYR A 265 20.74 -5.93 7.01
N ASN A 266 21.72 -5.06 7.26
CA ASN A 266 23.02 -5.41 7.81
C ASN A 266 23.28 -4.62 9.10
N CYS A 267 22.66 -5.05 10.19
CA CYS A 267 22.77 -4.38 11.50
C CYS A 267 24.09 -4.67 12.26
N GLY A 268 25.05 -5.35 11.62
CA GLY A 268 26.31 -5.75 12.26
C GLY A 268 27.33 -4.61 12.33
N CYS A 269 28.06 -4.50 13.45
CA CYS A 269 29.16 -3.54 13.60
C CYS A 269 30.22 -3.66 12.48
N CYS A 270 30.46 -4.89 12.00
CA CYS A 270 31.40 -5.15 10.90
C CYS A 270 30.94 -4.53 9.57
N ASP A 271 29.65 -4.56 9.27
CA ASP A 271 29.08 -4.00 8.04
C ASP A 271 29.06 -2.48 8.07
N TRP A 272 28.80 -1.89 9.25
CA TRP A 272 29.00 -0.47 9.48
C TRP A 272 30.45 -0.04 9.22
N LEU A 273 31.42 -0.81 9.74
CA LEU A 273 32.86 -0.56 9.54
C LEU A 273 33.27 -0.69 8.06
N LYS A 274 32.69 -1.62 7.30
CA LYS A 274 32.95 -1.76 5.84
C LYS A 274 32.56 -0.49 5.09
N VAL A 275 31.36 0.04 5.35
CA VAL A 275 30.89 1.28 4.70
C VAL A 275 31.70 2.48 5.18
N CYS A 276 31.95 2.61 6.49
CA CYS A 276 32.71 3.72 7.06
C CYS A 276 34.13 3.85 6.47
N LYS A 277 34.79 2.72 6.16
CA LYS A 277 36.11 2.72 5.49
C LYS A 277 36.07 3.29 4.06
N LYS A 278 34.91 3.32 3.43
CA LYS A 278 34.70 3.82 2.06
C LYS A 278 34.11 5.24 2.03
N ILE A 279 33.58 5.74 3.16
CA ILE A 279 33.04 7.10 3.30
C ILE A 279 34.17 8.14 3.21
N LYS A 280 33.91 9.27 2.53
CA LYS A 280 34.89 10.34 2.30
C LYS A 280 34.61 11.62 3.14
N CYS A 281 34.09 11.50 4.36
CA CYS A 281 33.75 12.66 5.21
C CYS A 281 34.98 13.46 5.70
N CYS A 282 34.90 14.79 5.56
CA CYS A 282 35.60 15.89 6.26
C CYS A 282 37.01 15.66 6.82
N GLY A 283 37.99 16.01 5.98
CA GLY A 283 39.36 16.39 6.41
C GLY A 283 40.24 17.01 5.31
N LYS A 284 39.63 17.47 4.21
CA LYS A 284 40.14 18.20 3.01
C LYS A 284 39.15 17.96 1.85
N CYS A 285 37.87 18.29 2.03
CA CYS A 285 36.74 17.88 1.15
C CYS A 285 36.68 18.58 -0.22
N CYS A 286 37.82 18.78 -0.88
CA CYS A 286 37.90 19.21 -2.27
C CYS A 286 38.88 18.35 -3.09
N ASN A 287 39.24 17.14 -2.63
CA ASN A 287 40.01 16.22 -3.46
C ASN A 287 39.08 15.51 -4.45
N ARG A 288 39.42 15.67 -5.74
CA ARG A 288 38.74 15.20 -6.94
C ARG A 288 38.08 13.83 -6.77
N GLN A 289 36.78 13.75 -7.01
CA GLN A 289 36.16 12.49 -7.40
C GLN A 289 36.59 12.20 -8.85
N ASP A 290 36.94 10.94 -9.15
CA ASP A 290 37.45 10.55 -10.47
C ASP A 290 36.34 10.51 -11.55
N PHE A 291 35.07 10.61 -11.14
CA PHE A 291 33.89 10.58 -12.01
C PHE A 291 32.79 11.56 -11.54
N PRO A 292 31.88 11.99 -12.43
CA PRO A 292 30.77 12.87 -12.06
C PRO A 292 29.76 12.17 -11.14
N ILE A 293 29.49 12.77 -9.98
CA ILE A 293 28.45 12.35 -9.02
C ILE A 293 27.37 13.42 -8.94
N ARG A 294 26.12 13.01 -9.15
CA ARG A 294 24.94 13.88 -8.99
C ARG A 294 24.03 13.33 -7.90
N GLY A 295 23.68 14.15 -6.90
CA GLY A 295 22.63 13.80 -5.91
C GLY A 295 23.05 12.91 -4.74
N ASP A 296 24.35 12.66 -4.50
CA ASP A 296 24.82 12.07 -3.24
C ASP A 296 25.02 13.14 -2.16
N ASN A 297 25.13 12.72 -0.90
CA ASN A 297 25.42 13.61 0.22
C ASN A 297 26.90 14.02 0.24
N CYS A 298 27.26 14.98 1.11
CA CYS A 298 28.62 15.53 1.22
C CYS A 298 29.72 14.51 1.54
N CYS A 299 29.35 13.30 1.96
CA CYS A 299 30.25 12.23 2.34
C CYS A 299 30.29 11.08 1.32
N ALA A 300 29.55 11.21 0.22
CA ALA A 300 29.36 10.19 -0.81
C ALA A 300 28.92 8.84 -0.22
N CYS A 301 27.99 8.85 0.75
CA CYS A 301 27.61 7.63 1.47
C CYS A 301 26.96 6.60 0.54
N ALA A 302 26.13 7.02 -0.41
CA ALA A 302 25.48 6.09 -1.33
C ALA A 302 26.51 5.44 -2.27
N THR A 303 27.47 6.21 -2.81
CA THR A 303 28.59 5.68 -3.58
C THR A 303 29.49 4.77 -2.72
N ALA A 304 29.78 5.13 -1.48
CA ALA A 304 30.59 4.32 -0.57
C ALA A 304 29.94 2.96 -0.28
N THR A 305 28.63 2.93 -0.03
CA THR A 305 27.86 1.68 0.09
C THR A 305 27.86 0.91 -1.21
N PHE A 306 27.70 1.58 -2.36
CA PHE A 306 27.73 0.90 -3.65
C PHE A 306 29.05 0.15 -3.87
N LEU A 307 30.18 0.80 -3.60
CA LEU A 307 31.52 0.20 -3.67
C LEU A 307 31.72 -0.93 -2.65
N ALA A 308 31.14 -0.81 -1.45
CA ALA A 308 31.26 -1.81 -0.40
C ALA A 308 30.45 -3.09 -0.72
N VAL A 309 29.28 -2.95 -1.33
CA VAL A 309 28.39 -4.09 -1.65
C VAL A 309 28.81 -4.80 -2.94
N THR A 310 29.23 -4.05 -3.96
CA THR A 310 29.59 -4.61 -5.27
C THR A 310 31.04 -5.11 -5.33
N GLU A 311 31.87 -4.67 -4.37
CA GLU A 311 33.32 -4.90 -4.33
C GLU A 311 34.05 -4.44 -5.61
N CYS A 312 33.47 -3.51 -6.38
CA CYS A 312 34.12 -2.94 -7.55
C CYS A 312 35.15 -1.88 -7.16
N LYS A 313 36.08 -1.58 -8.07
CA LYS A 313 37.03 -0.48 -7.89
C LYS A 313 36.36 0.84 -8.24
N GLU A 314 36.77 1.91 -7.57
CA GLU A 314 36.25 3.25 -7.87
C GLU A 314 36.52 3.66 -9.33
N THR A 315 37.63 3.20 -9.91
CA THR A 315 38.00 3.40 -11.33
C THR A 315 37.08 2.72 -12.33
N ASP A 316 36.31 1.73 -11.88
CA ASP A 316 35.38 0.97 -12.74
C ASP A 316 34.04 1.73 -12.87
N ILE A 317 33.76 2.69 -11.98
CA ILE A 317 32.56 3.53 -12.03
C ILE A 317 32.80 4.71 -12.98
N ILE A 318 31.91 4.87 -13.94
CA ILE A 318 32.02 5.88 -15.01
C ILE A 318 31.08 7.05 -14.75
N PHE A 319 29.89 6.77 -14.21
CA PHE A 319 28.88 7.79 -13.95
C PHE A 319 27.98 7.38 -12.79
N VAL A 320 27.66 8.33 -11.91
CA VAL A 320 26.73 8.14 -10.80
C VAL A 320 25.71 9.27 -10.76
N SER A 321 24.42 8.91 -10.77
CA SER A 321 23.33 9.82 -10.47
C SER A 321 22.41 9.20 -9.44
N PHE A 322 22.34 9.81 -8.26
CA PHE A 322 21.33 9.60 -7.24
C PHE A 322 20.22 10.67 -7.25
N ALA A 323 20.12 11.45 -8.34
CA ALA A 323 18.99 12.35 -8.56
C ALA A 323 17.68 11.55 -8.52
N ASN A 324 16.75 11.99 -7.67
CA ASN A 324 15.48 11.32 -7.43
C ASN A 324 14.36 12.38 -7.46
N GLU A 325 13.90 12.68 -8.67
CA GLU A 325 12.81 13.62 -8.95
C GLU A 325 11.78 12.93 -9.86
N LEU A 326 10.65 13.58 -10.16
CA LEU A 326 9.63 13.00 -11.04
C LEU A 326 10.23 12.60 -12.40
N TYR A 327 10.14 11.31 -12.75
CA TYR A 327 10.77 10.67 -13.92
C TYR A 327 12.31 10.68 -13.96
N GLN A 328 12.99 11.21 -12.94
CA GLN A 328 14.44 11.13 -12.83
C GLN A 328 14.79 10.01 -11.84
N VAL A 329 15.23 8.88 -12.39
CA VAL A 329 15.60 7.71 -11.60
C VAL A 329 17.10 7.73 -11.26
N PRO A 330 17.49 7.27 -10.05
CA PRO A 330 18.88 7.00 -9.75
C PRO A 330 19.44 5.87 -10.63
N PHE A 331 20.65 6.06 -11.16
CA PHE A 331 21.35 5.04 -11.92
C PHE A 331 22.88 5.19 -11.84
N VAL A 332 23.58 4.08 -12.03
CA VAL A 332 25.05 4.01 -12.05
C VAL A 332 25.50 3.31 -13.32
N VAL A 333 26.53 3.85 -13.96
CA VAL A 333 27.23 3.23 -15.11
C VAL A 333 28.60 2.79 -14.64
N LEU A 334 28.93 1.52 -14.86
CA LEU A 334 30.24 0.95 -14.52
C LEU A 334 30.73 -0.04 -15.59
N VAL A 335 32.03 -0.32 -15.56
CA VAL A 335 32.68 -1.34 -16.40
C VAL A 335 33.05 -2.53 -15.53
N ASP A 336 32.40 -3.67 -15.75
CA ASP A 336 32.75 -4.93 -15.10
C ASP A 336 33.71 -5.71 -15.99
N VAL A 337 35.01 -5.59 -15.69
CA VAL A 337 36.06 -6.28 -16.45
C VAL A 337 35.99 -7.80 -16.24
N LYS A 338 35.49 -8.28 -15.09
CA LYS A 338 35.39 -9.73 -14.81
C LYS A 338 34.31 -10.37 -15.67
N ALA A 339 33.15 -9.72 -15.77
CA ALA A 339 32.04 -10.17 -16.61
C ALA A 339 32.14 -9.71 -18.08
N LYS A 340 33.18 -8.94 -18.43
CA LYS A 340 33.33 -8.26 -19.74
C LYS A 340 32.06 -7.52 -20.15
N SER A 341 31.53 -6.70 -19.25
CA SER A 341 30.29 -5.97 -19.47
C SER A 341 30.38 -4.50 -19.09
N ILE A 342 29.61 -3.68 -19.80
CA ILE A 342 29.31 -2.30 -19.43
C ILE A 342 27.92 -2.35 -18.77
N VAL A 343 27.85 -2.08 -17.47
CA VAL A 343 26.63 -2.25 -16.68
C VAL A 343 25.99 -0.88 -16.42
N ILE A 344 24.70 -0.75 -16.76
CA ILE A 344 23.83 0.34 -16.36
C ILE A 344 22.86 -0.23 -15.32
N THR A 345 23.05 0.11 -14.05
CA THR A 345 22.14 -0.32 -12.98
C THR A 345 21.21 0.83 -12.60
N ILE A 346 19.91 0.54 -12.53
CA ILE A 346 18.83 1.53 -12.32
C ILE A 346 18.07 1.18 -11.05
N ARG A 347 17.93 2.16 -10.16
CA ARG A 347 17.16 2.01 -8.93
C ARG A 347 15.67 2.12 -9.22
N GLY A 348 14.87 1.25 -8.62
CA GLY A 348 13.44 1.48 -8.49
C GLY A 348 13.11 2.53 -7.43
N THR A 349 11.83 2.83 -7.26
CA THR A 349 11.42 3.82 -6.27
C THR A 349 11.82 3.39 -4.86
N ALA A 350 12.32 4.34 -4.05
CA ALA A 350 12.73 4.07 -2.66
C ALA A 350 11.55 3.68 -1.76
N SER A 351 10.33 3.99 -2.20
CA SER A 351 9.08 3.66 -1.55
C SER A 351 8.30 2.71 -2.46
N MET A 352 8.05 1.50 -1.95
CA MET A 352 7.16 0.53 -2.61
C MET A 352 5.75 1.09 -2.79
N MET A 353 5.34 2.03 -1.93
CA MET A 353 4.05 2.72 -2.07
C MET A 353 4.05 3.66 -3.27
N ASP A 354 5.14 4.37 -3.51
CA ASP A 354 5.28 5.22 -4.69
C ASP A 354 5.28 4.36 -5.96
N ALA A 355 5.90 3.18 -5.92
CA ALA A 355 5.81 2.21 -7.00
C ALA A 355 4.36 1.74 -7.21
N ILE A 356 3.61 1.37 -6.16
CA ILE A 356 2.18 1.03 -6.30
C ILE A 356 1.42 2.20 -6.93
N ASN A 357 1.63 3.44 -6.46
CA ASN A 357 0.95 4.62 -6.99
C ASN A 357 1.24 4.86 -8.48
N ASP A 358 2.50 4.73 -8.88
CA ASP A 358 2.95 4.90 -10.26
C ASP A 358 2.39 3.80 -11.19
N LEU A 359 2.10 2.61 -10.64
CA LEU A 359 1.68 1.41 -11.37
C LEU A 359 0.16 1.14 -11.34
N SER A 360 -0.59 1.79 -10.45
CA SER A 360 -2.01 1.48 -10.15
C SER A 360 -3.04 2.27 -10.94
N LEU A 361 -2.63 3.05 -11.96
CA LEU A 361 -3.50 4.00 -12.66
C LEU A 361 -3.84 3.54 -14.08
N ASP A 362 -4.97 4.04 -14.58
CA ASP A 362 -5.65 3.70 -15.85
C ASP A 362 -4.70 3.38 -17.02
N ASP A 363 -4.89 2.20 -17.63
CA ASP A 363 -4.05 1.62 -18.68
C ASP A 363 -4.00 2.51 -19.93
N GLU A 364 -5.08 3.20 -20.30
CA GLU A 364 -5.08 4.12 -21.45
C GLU A 364 -4.45 5.49 -21.15
N ALA A 365 -4.44 5.92 -19.88
CA ALA A 365 -3.85 7.21 -19.50
C ALA A 365 -2.31 7.16 -19.40
N PHE A 366 -1.78 5.96 -19.13
CA PHE A 366 -0.36 5.73 -18.83
C PHE A 366 0.30 4.68 -19.70
N SER A 367 -0.36 4.13 -20.72
CA SER A 367 0.35 3.46 -21.82
C SER A 367 0.67 4.44 -22.94
N VAL A 368 1.77 4.19 -23.63
CA VAL A 368 2.11 4.83 -24.90
C VAL A 368 2.27 3.73 -25.92
N ASP A 369 1.61 3.89 -27.05
CA ASP A 369 1.83 3.04 -28.21
C ASP A 369 3.24 3.26 -28.76
N VAL A 370 3.95 2.16 -29.05
CA VAL A 370 5.31 2.16 -29.59
C VAL A 370 5.40 2.97 -30.87
N ASP A 371 4.35 2.92 -31.70
CA ASP A 371 4.29 3.64 -32.98
C ASP A 371 4.22 5.16 -32.81
N GLN A 372 3.76 5.64 -31.65
CA GLN A 372 3.72 7.05 -31.30
C GLN A 372 5.04 7.53 -30.67
N ASP A 373 5.95 6.62 -30.32
CA ASP A 373 7.23 6.95 -29.71
C ASP A 373 8.29 7.26 -30.79
N PRO A 374 8.90 8.45 -30.83
CA PRO A 374 9.92 8.82 -31.84
C PRO A 374 11.16 7.92 -31.95
N ILE A 375 11.46 7.10 -30.93
CA ILE A 375 12.60 6.20 -30.92
C ILE A 375 12.12 4.76 -31.14
N LEU A 376 11.12 4.29 -30.39
CA LEU A 376 10.65 2.90 -30.49
C LEU A 376 9.92 2.62 -31.82
N SER A 377 9.23 3.60 -32.41
CA SER A 377 8.59 3.47 -33.74
C SER A 377 9.58 3.16 -34.87
N ARG A 378 10.88 3.34 -34.66
CA ARG A 378 11.92 3.00 -35.64
C ARG A 378 12.28 1.52 -35.61
N ASP A 379 11.71 0.76 -34.69
CA ASP A 379 12.02 -0.63 -34.46
C ASP A 379 11.00 -1.54 -35.13
N GLU A 380 11.24 -1.84 -36.41
CA GLU A 380 10.39 -2.72 -37.21
C GLU A 380 10.24 -4.14 -36.60
N LYS A 381 11.12 -4.55 -35.68
CA LYS A 381 11.03 -5.85 -35.00
C LYS A 381 10.13 -5.81 -33.77
N LEU A 382 9.93 -4.63 -33.20
CA LEU A 382 9.03 -4.39 -32.08
C LEU A 382 7.64 -4.00 -32.59
N ASP A 383 7.57 -3.31 -33.73
CA ASP A 383 6.34 -3.03 -34.46
C ASP A 383 5.73 -4.34 -34.99
N ALA A 384 4.43 -4.51 -34.77
CA ALA A 384 3.66 -5.61 -35.32
C ALA A 384 2.52 -5.00 -36.18
N PRO A 385 2.52 -5.21 -37.50
CA PRO A 385 1.69 -4.44 -38.44
C PRO A 385 0.17 -4.54 -38.24
N ASP A 386 -0.30 -5.49 -37.43
CA ASP A 386 -1.71 -5.70 -37.09
C ASP A 386 -2.01 -5.59 -35.58
N LYS A 387 -1.04 -5.20 -34.75
CA LYS A 387 -1.13 -5.30 -33.28
C LYS A 387 -0.38 -4.17 -32.56
N GLU A 388 -1.12 -3.31 -31.86
CA GLU A 388 -0.55 -2.22 -31.05
C GLU A 388 0.34 -2.76 -29.91
N VAL A 389 1.59 -2.31 -29.85
CA VAL A 389 2.52 -2.60 -28.74
C VAL A 389 2.52 -1.40 -27.80
N ARG A 390 2.07 -1.60 -26.56
CA ARG A 390 1.95 -0.54 -25.56
C ARG A 390 3.01 -0.70 -24.48
N VAL A 391 3.59 0.41 -24.03
CA VAL A 391 4.57 0.45 -22.94
C VAL A 391 4.16 1.45 -21.86
N HIS A 392 4.60 1.22 -20.62
CA HIS A 392 4.28 2.13 -19.51
C HIS A 392 4.94 3.51 -19.68
N ARG A 393 4.12 4.54 -19.92
CA ARG A 393 4.49 5.95 -20.15
C ARG A 393 5.44 6.49 -19.10
N GLY A 394 5.17 6.22 -17.82
CA GLY A 394 6.01 6.70 -16.71
C GLY A 394 7.43 6.12 -16.76
N MET A 395 7.54 4.80 -16.95
CA MET A 395 8.82 4.11 -17.05
C MET A 395 9.56 4.50 -18.33
N LEU A 396 8.84 4.67 -19.44
CA LEU A 396 9.39 5.11 -20.72
C LEU A 396 10.01 6.52 -20.61
N ARG A 397 9.34 7.44 -19.90
CA ARG A 397 9.89 8.76 -19.59
C ARG A 397 11.18 8.66 -18.77
N SER A 398 11.20 7.81 -17.75
CA SER A 398 12.41 7.57 -16.96
C SER A 398 13.53 6.94 -17.78
N ALA A 399 13.22 6.00 -18.68
CA ALA A 399 14.18 5.38 -19.57
C ALA A 399 14.77 6.40 -20.55
N ARG A 400 13.95 7.31 -21.09
CA ARG A 400 14.39 8.44 -21.93
C ARG A 400 15.28 9.39 -21.17
N TYR A 401 14.97 9.72 -19.91
CA TYR A 401 15.84 10.54 -19.09
C TYR A 401 17.24 9.92 -18.96
N VAL A 402 17.32 8.62 -18.66
CA VAL A 402 18.62 7.91 -18.58
C VAL A 402 19.34 7.97 -19.94
N LEU A 403 18.63 7.70 -21.04
CA LEU A 403 19.18 7.77 -22.40
C LEU A 403 19.71 9.16 -22.76
N GLU A 404 18.98 10.23 -22.42
CA GLU A 404 19.38 11.61 -22.66
C GLU A 404 20.66 11.97 -21.90
N VAL A 405 20.77 11.58 -20.63
CA VAL A 405 21.98 11.80 -19.83
C VAL A 405 23.17 11.05 -20.43
N LEU A 406 22.98 9.78 -20.84
CA LEU A 406 24.03 8.97 -21.45
C LEU A 406 24.52 9.55 -22.78
N ARG A 407 23.59 10.02 -23.64
CA ARG A 407 23.90 10.65 -24.94
C ARG A 407 24.57 12.01 -24.78
N ALA A 408 24.07 12.85 -23.86
CA ALA A 408 24.65 14.17 -23.61
C ALA A 408 26.11 14.07 -23.14
N GLY A 409 26.43 13.06 -22.33
CA GLY A 409 27.79 12.78 -21.90
C GLY A 409 28.63 11.94 -22.87
N ARG A 410 28.07 11.47 -24.00
CA ARG A 410 28.67 10.48 -24.92
C ARG A 410 29.28 9.27 -24.20
N ILE A 411 28.64 8.85 -23.11
CA ILE A 411 29.20 7.90 -22.16
C ILE A 411 29.32 6.53 -22.82
N LEU A 412 28.24 6.06 -23.46
CA LEU A 412 28.21 4.73 -24.06
C LEU A 412 29.10 4.63 -25.30
N GLU A 413 29.15 5.67 -26.14
CA GLU A 413 30.04 5.70 -27.31
C GLU A 413 31.51 5.65 -26.88
N GLY A 414 31.89 6.42 -25.86
CA GLY A 414 33.23 6.41 -25.29
C GLY A 414 33.62 5.03 -24.72
N LEU A 415 32.70 4.41 -23.97
CA LEU A 415 32.93 3.08 -23.41
C LEU A 415 33.01 1.99 -24.47
N LYS A 416 32.18 2.05 -25.52
CA LYS A 416 32.22 1.08 -26.61
C LYS A 416 33.45 1.21 -27.50
N MET A 417 33.98 2.43 -27.70
CA MET A 417 35.28 2.58 -28.36
C MET A 417 36.42 1.96 -27.55
N ARG A 418 36.37 2.06 -26.21
CA ARG A 418 37.40 1.52 -25.32
C ARG A 418 37.26 0.01 -25.07
N TYR A 419 36.03 -0.50 -25.07
CA TYR A 419 35.67 -1.87 -24.77
C TYR A 419 34.70 -2.42 -25.84
N PRO A 420 35.18 -2.63 -27.09
CA PRO A 420 34.32 -3.03 -28.21
C PRO A 420 33.67 -4.39 -28.00
N ASP A 421 34.40 -5.33 -27.39
CA ASP A 421 33.95 -6.71 -27.17
C ASP A 421 33.06 -6.89 -25.92
N PHE A 422 32.81 -5.80 -25.16
CA PHE A 422 32.06 -5.92 -23.90
C PHE A 422 30.56 -5.88 -24.16
N THR A 423 29.79 -6.71 -23.47
CA THR A 423 28.32 -6.70 -23.56
C THR A 423 27.73 -5.50 -22.82
N LEU A 424 26.75 -4.82 -23.42
CA LEU A 424 26.00 -3.78 -22.70
C LEU A 424 24.92 -4.46 -21.85
N VAL A 425 24.92 -4.25 -20.54
CA VAL A 425 23.99 -4.87 -19.60
C VAL A 425 23.19 -3.79 -18.91
N CYS A 426 21.88 -3.79 -19.09
CA CYS A 426 20.96 -3.01 -18.25
C CYS A 426 20.50 -3.90 -17.09
N CYS A 427 20.46 -3.39 -15.87
CA CYS A 427 19.82 -4.10 -14.77
C CYS A 427 19.05 -3.16 -13.88
N GLY A 428 17.99 -3.65 -13.27
CA GLY A 428 17.18 -2.85 -12.37
C GLY A 428 16.30 -3.71 -11.50
N HIS A 429 15.80 -3.10 -10.43
CA HIS A 429 14.90 -3.74 -9.48
C HIS A 429 13.59 -2.95 -9.34
N SER A 430 12.46 -3.63 -9.14
CA SER A 430 11.14 -3.01 -8.98
C SER A 430 10.82 -2.10 -10.18
N LEU A 431 10.33 -0.88 -9.97
CA LEU A 431 10.14 0.12 -11.05
C LEU A 431 11.39 0.28 -11.93
N GLY A 432 12.59 0.21 -11.34
CA GLY A 432 13.87 0.34 -12.05
C GLY A 432 14.13 -0.82 -13.02
N ALA A 433 13.58 -2.01 -12.74
CA ALA A 433 13.62 -3.14 -13.67
C ALA A 433 12.79 -2.86 -14.93
N GLY A 434 11.60 -2.29 -14.77
CA GLY A 434 10.78 -1.84 -15.90
C GLY A 434 11.45 -0.75 -16.72
N VAL A 435 12.11 0.22 -16.06
CA VAL A 435 12.91 1.25 -16.73
C VAL A 435 14.10 0.61 -17.48
N ALA A 436 14.81 -0.35 -16.88
CA ALA A 436 15.92 -1.06 -17.52
C ALA A 436 15.48 -1.85 -18.75
N THR A 437 14.30 -2.50 -18.69
CA THR A 437 13.67 -3.16 -19.83
C THR A 437 13.43 -2.19 -20.99
N LEU A 438 12.77 -1.06 -20.73
CA LEU A 438 12.47 -0.08 -21.78
C LEU A 438 13.74 0.62 -22.29
N LEU A 439 14.72 0.89 -21.43
CA LEU A 439 16.03 1.42 -21.84
C LEU A 439 16.76 0.45 -22.77
N THR A 440 16.67 -0.85 -22.50
CA THR A 440 17.25 -1.90 -23.36
C THR A 440 16.62 -1.85 -24.76
N LEU A 441 15.29 -1.74 -24.85
CA LEU A 441 14.60 -1.59 -26.14
C LEU A 441 15.00 -0.29 -26.87
N LEU A 442 15.19 0.81 -26.16
CA LEU A 442 15.66 2.08 -26.75
C LEU A 442 17.12 2.01 -27.25
N LEU A 443 17.95 1.15 -26.66
CA LEU A 443 19.39 1.07 -26.96
C LEU A 443 19.76 -0.05 -27.95
N LYS A 444 18.96 -1.12 -28.06
CA LYS A 444 19.34 -2.34 -28.80
C LYS A 444 19.64 -2.12 -30.28
N GLN A 445 19.09 -1.09 -30.91
CA GLN A 445 19.41 -0.76 -32.31
C GLN A 445 20.82 -0.20 -32.47
N SER A 446 21.31 0.53 -31.47
CA SER A 446 22.62 1.20 -31.51
C SER A 446 23.71 0.40 -30.83
N PHE A 447 23.35 -0.51 -29.92
CA PHE A 447 24.29 -1.26 -29.11
C PHE A 447 23.96 -2.75 -29.15
N SER A 448 24.89 -3.54 -29.67
CA SER A 448 24.84 -5.00 -29.67
C SER A 448 26.25 -5.55 -29.37
N PRO A 449 26.40 -6.64 -28.58
CA PRO A 449 25.34 -7.34 -27.86
C PRO A 449 24.82 -6.52 -26.65
N ILE A 450 23.52 -6.68 -26.36
CA ILE A 450 22.83 -6.04 -25.23
C ILE A 450 21.97 -7.07 -24.47
N GLN A 451 21.95 -6.96 -23.14
CA GLN A 451 21.22 -7.84 -22.23
C GLN A 451 20.54 -7.03 -21.13
N CYS A 452 19.46 -7.56 -20.56
CA CYS A 452 18.75 -6.94 -19.44
C CYS A 452 18.44 -7.95 -18.34
N PHE A 453 18.83 -7.63 -17.10
CA PHE A 453 18.44 -8.36 -15.90
C PHE A 453 17.40 -7.55 -15.11
N ALA A 454 16.14 -7.99 -15.17
CA ALA A 454 15.01 -7.32 -14.57
C ALA A 454 14.58 -8.07 -13.29
N TYR A 455 14.82 -7.48 -12.12
CA TYR A 455 14.46 -8.09 -10.83
C TYR A 455 13.14 -7.50 -10.32
N SER A 456 12.18 -8.37 -10.05
CA SER A 456 10.83 -8.01 -9.63
C SER A 456 10.20 -6.91 -10.51
N PRO A 457 10.26 -7.02 -11.86
CA PRO A 457 9.68 -6.01 -12.73
C PRO A 457 8.17 -5.96 -12.55
N PRO A 458 7.53 -4.78 -12.64
CA PRO A 458 6.08 -4.67 -12.65
C PRO A 458 5.45 -5.47 -13.80
N GLY A 459 4.24 -5.99 -13.60
CA GLY A 459 3.53 -6.74 -14.65
C GLY A 459 3.07 -5.89 -15.84
N CYS A 460 3.11 -4.56 -15.73
CA CYS A 460 2.58 -3.61 -16.72
C CYS A 460 3.65 -2.87 -17.55
N VAL A 461 4.88 -3.40 -17.67
CA VAL A 461 5.99 -2.73 -18.38
C VAL A 461 5.71 -2.60 -19.89
N ILE A 462 5.28 -3.69 -20.52
CA ILE A 462 4.98 -3.80 -21.96
C ILE A 462 3.78 -4.72 -22.20
N SER A 463 2.98 -4.45 -23.23
CA SER A 463 1.84 -5.28 -23.61
C SER A 463 2.27 -6.62 -24.18
N GLU A 464 1.33 -7.57 -24.22
CA GLU A 464 1.53 -8.94 -24.71
C GLU A 464 2.16 -8.98 -26.11
N ASN A 465 1.78 -8.05 -26.98
CA ASN A 465 2.27 -7.98 -28.36
C ASN A 465 3.78 -7.71 -28.44
N GLY A 466 4.38 -7.09 -27.43
CA GLY A 466 5.83 -6.84 -27.36
C GLY A 466 6.65 -7.96 -26.71
N LEU A 467 6.01 -9.04 -26.22
CA LEU A 467 6.70 -10.09 -25.45
C LEU A 467 7.72 -10.85 -26.29
N ARG A 468 7.38 -11.22 -27.53
CA ARG A 468 8.27 -12.00 -28.42
C ARG A 468 9.61 -11.33 -28.65
N GLU A 469 9.61 -10.01 -28.78
CA GLU A 469 10.83 -9.24 -28.96
C GLU A 469 11.55 -9.03 -27.62
N THR A 470 10.81 -8.75 -26.55
CA THR A 470 11.36 -8.55 -25.20
C THR A 470 12.06 -9.79 -24.65
N GLN A 471 11.52 -10.99 -24.90
CA GLN A 471 12.06 -12.29 -24.47
C GLN A 471 13.47 -12.59 -24.99
N LYS A 472 13.93 -11.91 -26.06
CA LYS A 472 15.29 -12.10 -26.60
C LYS A 472 16.36 -11.38 -25.78
N TYR A 473 15.97 -10.31 -25.07
CA TYR A 473 16.90 -9.38 -24.43
C TYR A 473 16.73 -9.30 -22.92
N VAL A 474 15.58 -9.68 -22.37
CA VAL A 474 15.24 -9.46 -20.96
C VAL A 474 15.07 -10.77 -20.21
N PHE A 475 15.89 -10.95 -19.17
CA PHE A 475 15.74 -12.01 -18.20
C PHE A 475 15.11 -11.46 -16.92
N SER A 476 13.90 -11.93 -16.59
CA SER A 476 13.13 -11.46 -15.44
C SER A 476 13.19 -12.46 -14.28
N VAL A 477 13.46 -11.97 -13.07
CA VAL A 477 13.56 -12.78 -11.85
C VAL A 477 12.64 -12.19 -10.79
N TYR A 478 11.78 -13.02 -10.18
CA TYR A 478 10.94 -12.62 -9.04
C TYR A 478 10.86 -13.78 -8.04
N ILE A 479 10.48 -13.49 -6.80
CA ILE A 479 10.50 -14.46 -5.69
C ILE A 479 9.10 -14.59 -5.10
N GLY A 480 8.70 -15.83 -4.86
CA GLY A 480 7.54 -16.17 -4.02
C GLY A 480 6.26 -15.41 -4.37
N ASP A 481 5.76 -14.68 -3.38
CA ASP A 481 4.49 -13.96 -3.46
C ASP A 481 4.67 -12.46 -3.68
N ASP A 482 5.80 -12.02 -4.24
CA ASP A 482 6.07 -10.62 -4.57
C ASP A 482 4.87 -9.97 -5.31
N ILE A 483 4.37 -8.87 -4.74
CA ILE A 483 3.23 -8.12 -5.27
C ILE A 483 3.56 -7.38 -6.56
N VAL A 484 4.77 -6.86 -6.72
CA VAL A 484 5.07 -5.90 -7.78
C VAL A 484 4.95 -6.52 -9.18
N PRO A 485 5.47 -7.73 -9.46
CA PRO A 485 5.21 -8.43 -10.71
C PRO A 485 3.73 -8.73 -10.97
N ARG A 486 2.92 -8.78 -9.91
CA ARG A 486 1.47 -9.01 -9.97
C ARG A 486 0.67 -7.73 -10.08
N LEU A 487 1.29 -6.54 -9.97
CA LEU A 487 0.58 -5.27 -10.07
C LEU A 487 0.33 -4.91 -11.53
N SER A 488 -0.95 -4.83 -11.88
CA SER A 488 -1.46 -4.18 -13.08
C SER A 488 -2.84 -3.60 -12.77
N PHE A 489 -3.32 -2.71 -13.63
CA PHE A 489 -4.70 -2.20 -13.51
C PHE A 489 -5.72 -3.35 -13.48
N GLN A 490 -5.49 -4.41 -14.26
CA GLN A 490 -6.36 -5.56 -14.33
C GLN A 490 -6.37 -6.38 -13.04
N THR A 491 -5.20 -6.68 -12.46
CA THR A 491 -5.12 -7.46 -11.22
C THR A 491 -5.62 -6.66 -10.01
N LEU A 492 -5.44 -5.34 -10.00
CA LEU A 492 -6.06 -4.48 -9.00
C LEU A 492 -7.58 -4.51 -9.12
N CYS A 493 -8.14 -4.30 -10.32
CA CYS A 493 -9.59 -4.39 -10.55
C CYS A 493 -10.16 -5.74 -10.12
N ARG A 494 -9.42 -6.82 -10.36
CA ARG A 494 -9.77 -8.16 -9.88
C ARG A 494 -9.74 -8.23 -8.35
N LEU A 495 -8.68 -7.75 -7.70
CA LEU A 495 -8.60 -7.69 -6.23
C LEU A 495 -9.77 -6.91 -5.62
N LYS A 496 -10.16 -5.78 -6.23
CA LYS A 496 -11.34 -5.02 -5.81
C LYS A 496 -12.61 -5.86 -5.87
N TYR A 497 -12.82 -6.54 -6.99
CA TYR A 497 -13.97 -7.42 -7.17
C TYR A 497 -13.96 -8.53 -6.13
N ASP A 498 -12.81 -9.17 -5.90
CA ASP A 498 -12.65 -10.25 -4.93
C ASP A 498 -12.92 -9.77 -3.49
N VAL A 499 -12.52 -8.53 -3.15
CA VAL A 499 -12.82 -7.90 -1.85
C VAL A 499 -14.33 -7.72 -1.71
N ILE A 500 -14.99 -7.16 -2.72
CA ILE A 500 -16.44 -6.92 -2.72
C ILE A 500 -17.21 -8.25 -2.61
N MET A 501 -16.82 -9.26 -3.39
CA MET A 501 -17.44 -10.57 -3.39
C MET A 501 -17.25 -11.28 -2.05
N SER A 502 -16.03 -11.24 -1.48
CA SER A 502 -15.77 -11.80 -0.15
C SER A 502 -16.63 -11.16 0.93
N LEU A 503 -16.86 -9.85 0.86
CA LEU A 503 -17.79 -9.16 1.75
C LEU A 503 -19.24 -9.59 1.53
N ALA A 504 -19.66 -9.81 0.29
CA ALA A 504 -21.02 -10.20 -0.05
C ALA A 504 -21.38 -11.64 0.37
N TYR A 505 -20.44 -12.57 0.19
CA TYR A 505 -20.57 -13.96 0.60
C TYR A 505 -20.37 -14.17 2.11
N SER A 506 -19.72 -13.22 2.80
CA SER A 506 -19.51 -13.33 4.25
C SER A 506 -20.81 -13.17 5.03
N ASN A 507 -21.17 -14.21 5.77
CA ASN A 507 -22.27 -14.19 6.75
C ASN A 507 -21.78 -13.82 8.17
N SER A 508 -20.50 -13.48 8.35
CA SER A 508 -19.93 -13.14 9.65
C SER A 508 -20.05 -11.65 9.99
N PRO A 509 -20.24 -11.29 11.28
CA PRO A 509 -20.21 -9.89 11.71
C PRO A 509 -18.78 -9.32 11.64
N LYS A 510 -18.66 -8.03 11.28
CA LYS A 510 -17.36 -7.37 11.01
C LYS A 510 -16.35 -7.53 12.14
N TYR A 511 -16.76 -7.30 13.39
CA TYR A 511 -15.85 -7.40 14.54
C TYR A 511 -15.21 -8.79 14.66
N LYS A 512 -15.94 -9.87 14.32
CA LYS A 512 -15.45 -11.25 14.36
C LYS A 512 -14.47 -11.52 13.24
N VAL A 513 -14.73 -10.99 12.03
CA VAL A 513 -13.80 -11.04 10.89
C VAL A 513 -12.50 -10.33 11.24
N LEU A 514 -12.57 -9.11 11.78
CA LEU A 514 -11.40 -8.34 12.16
C LEU A 514 -10.60 -9.02 13.28
N LEU A 515 -11.24 -9.44 14.38
CA LEU A 515 -10.56 -10.14 15.48
C LEU A 515 -9.85 -11.42 15.00
N ARG A 516 -10.57 -12.27 14.26
CA ARG A 516 -10.00 -13.52 13.74
C ARG A 516 -8.89 -13.27 12.75
N GLY A 517 -9.09 -12.35 11.81
CA GLY A 517 -8.12 -12.01 10.78
C GLY A 517 -6.82 -11.48 11.37
N PHE A 518 -6.89 -10.56 12.33
CA PHE A 518 -5.71 -10.05 13.04
C PHE A 518 -5.03 -11.11 13.91
N TYR A 519 -5.81 -11.90 14.64
CA TYR A 519 -5.27 -13.00 15.44
C TYR A 519 -4.50 -13.99 14.56
N GLN A 520 -5.05 -14.36 13.40
CA GLN A 520 -4.41 -15.27 12.47
C GLN A 520 -3.14 -14.67 11.86
N LEU A 521 -3.16 -13.40 11.44
CA LEU A 521 -1.95 -12.71 10.96
C LEU A 521 -0.82 -12.71 11.99
N CYS A 522 -1.14 -12.63 13.28
CA CYS A 522 -0.14 -12.58 14.35
C CYS A 522 0.27 -13.96 14.88
N PHE A 523 -0.60 -14.97 14.81
CA PHE A 523 -0.47 -16.21 15.59
C PHE A 523 -0.75 -17.52 14.83
N SER A 524 -1.10 -17.54 13.52
CA SER A 524 -1.46 -18.79 12.82
C SER A 524 -1.17 -18.80 11.30
N HIS A 525 -0.95 -20.00 10.73
CA HIS A 525 -0.91 -20.27 9.27
C HIS A 525 -2.33 -20.24 8.65
N PRO A 526 -2.47 -20.13 7.30
CA PRO A 526 -3.74 -19.95 6.60
C PRO A 526 -4.77 -21.04 6.90
N TRP A 527 -6.04 -20.65 6.86
CA TRP A 527 -7.24 -21.44 7.14
C TRP A 527 -7.16 -22.94 6.76
N GLN A 528 -7.18 -23.82 7.76
CA GLN A 528 -7.74 -25.17 7.59
C GLN A 528 -9.15 -25.14 8.17
N THR A 529 -10.17 -25.19 7.31
CA THR A 529 -11.51 -25.49 7.80
C THR A 529 -11.51 -26.90 8.34
N GLY A 530 -11.86 -27.03 9.62
CA GLY A 530 -12.54 -28.23 10.08
C GLY A 530 -13.73 -28.50 9.15
N GLN A 531 -13.80 -29.75 8.76
CA GLN A 531 -14.83 -30.38 7.94
C GLN A 531 -16.21 -30.19 8.56
N ASP A 532 -16.85 -29.05 8.34
CA ASP A 532 -18.28 -28.86 8.60
C ASP A 532 -19.03 -28.99 7.28
N ASN A 533 -20.03 -29.87 7.32
CA ASN A 533 -20.74 -30.47 6.19
C ASN A 533 -21.28 -29.44 5.17
N HIS A 534 -21.20 -29.84 3.91
CA HIS A 534 -22.01 -29.30 2.81
C HIS A 534 -23.47 -29.09 3.23
N GLU A 535 -23.97 -27.87 3.13
CA GLU A 535 -25.37 -27.58 2.86
C GLU A 535 -25.47 -26.41 1.86
N GLU A 536 -25.88 -26.80 0.65
CA GLU A 536 -26.54 -26.04 -0.43
C GLU A 536 -25.93 -24.72 -0.92
N ASP A 537 -25.51 -24.74 -2.19
CA ASP A 537 -25.37 -23.58 -3.07
C ASP A 537 -26.70 -22.83 -3.19
N ALA A 538 -27.01 -22.00 -2.20
CA ALA A 538 -27.98 -20.94 -2.36
C ALA A 538 -27.38 -19.94 -3.35
N THR A 539 -27.88 -19.95 -4.58
CA THR A 539 -27.66 -18.89 -5.57
C THR A 539 -28.25 -17.59 -5.03
N VAL A 540 -27.51 -16.91 -4.15
CA VAL A 540 -27.92 -15.62 -3.61
C VAL A 540 -27.76 -14.60 -4.74
N ASN A 541 -28.89 -14.09 -5.22
CA ASN A 541 -28.93 -13.01 -6.20
C ASN A 541 -28.20 -11.79 -5.61
N ILE A 542 -27.03 -11.46 -6.17
CA ILE A 542 -26.12 -10.41 -5.70
C ILE A 542 -26.83 -9.05 -5.60
N ASN A 543 -27.87 -8.84 -6.42
CA ASN A 543 -28.68 -7.62 -6.44
C ASN A 543 -29.52 -7.42 -5.15
N ASP A 544 -29.80 -8.47 -4.38
CA ASP A 544 -30.63 -8.37 -3.16
C ASP A 544 -29.83 -7.97 -1.91
N ARG A 545 -28.50 -8.17 -1.92
CA ARG A 545 -27.60 -7.82 -0.80
C ARG A 545 -26.84 -6.50 -1.01
N LEU A 546 -26.75 -6.01 -2.25
CA LEU A 546 -26.22 -4.69 -2.54
C LEU A 546 -27.38 -3.72 -2.81
N PRO A 547 -27.76 -2.86 -1.83
CA PRO A 547 -28.67 -1.77 -2.14
C PRO A 547 -27.99 -0.83 -3.15
N LEU A 548 -28.43 -0.88 -4.41
CA LEU A 548 -28.36 0.15 -5.46
C LEU A 548 -27.42 1.33 -5.17
N VAL A 549 -26.11 1.14 -5.32
CA VAL A 549 -25.11 2.22 -5.45
C VAL A 549 -24.19 2.04 -6.67
N PHE A 550 -24.37 0.98 -7.47
CA PHE A 550 -23.74 0.90 -8.80
C PHE A 550 -24.48 1.79 -9.81
N HIS A 551 -24.38 3.12 -9.64
CA HIS A 551 -24.68 4.01 -10.75
C HIS A 551 -23.44 4.10 -11.65
N SER A 552 -23.59 3.44 -12.81
CA SER A 552 -22.66 3.42 -13.96
C SER A 552 -21.38 2.62 -13.76
N SER A 553 -21.44 1.33 -14.10
CA SER A 553 -20.43 0.65 -14.95
C SER A 553 -20.69 -0.85 -15.20
N LEU A 554 -21.78 -1.44 -14.71
CA LEU A 554 -22.18 -2.80 -15.10
C LEU A 554 -23.72 -2.89 -15.11
N LEU A 555 -24.34 -2.59 -16.26
CA LEU A 555 -25.77 -2.84 -16.46
C LEU A 555 -25.96 -4.08 -17.32
N ILE A 556 -26.50 -5.11 -16.67
CA ILE A 556 -27.52 -6.08 -17.12
C ILE A 556 -27.46 -6.43 -18.62
N ILE A 557 -26.95 -7.62 -18.91
CA ILE A 557 -27.18 -8.34 -20.17
C ILE A 557 -28.63 -8.83 -20.13
N ASP A 558 -29.50 -8.20 -20.91
CA ASP A 558 -30.80 -8.76 -21.30
C ASP A 558 -30.73 -9.00 -22.82
N ASP A 559 -30.60 -10.26 -23.21
CA ASP A 559 -30.26 -10.70 -24.58
C ASP A 559 -31.44 -10.63 -25.58
N ASN A 560 -32.54 -9.94 -25.26
CA ASN A 560 -33.78 -9.99 -26.06
C ASN A 560 -34.42 -8.63 -26.40
N ALA A 561 -33.62 -7.56 -26.55
CA ALA A 561 -34.14 -6.26 -27.00
C ALA A 561 -33.43 -5.73 -28.26
N ASP A 562 -33.42 -6.53 -29.33
CA ASP A 562 -33.20 -6.01 -30.67
C ASP A 562 -34.50 -5.35 -31.18
N ASN A 563 -34.55 -4.01 -31.08
CA ASN A 563 -35.29 -3.06 -31.92
C ASN A 563 -35.87 -1.87 -31.12
N ALA A 564 -35.03 -0.91 -30.75
CA ALA A 564 -35.47 0.46 -30.51
C ALA A 564 -34.34 1.44 -30.87
N GLY A 565 -34.67 2.46 -31.67
CA GLY A 565 -33.73 3.32 -32.40
C GLY A 565 -32.69 4.05 -31.54
N GLU A 566 -31.43 3.97 -31.99
CA GLU A 566 -30.23 4.55 -31.39
C GLU A 566 -30.16 6.07 -31.59
N ASN A 567 -29.98 6.85 -30.51
CA ASN A 567 -29.75 8.30 -30.62
C ASN A 567 -28.68 8.88 -29.67
N ASN A 568 -27.84 8.08 -28.99
CA ASN A 568 -26.81 8.63 -28.11
C ASN A 568 -25.37 8.18 -28.44
N PRO A 569 -24.45 9.09 -28.84
CA PRO A 569 -23.05 8.76 -29.14
C PRO A 569 -22.26 8.22 -27.93
N ALA A 570 -22.68 8.54 -26.70
CA ALA A 570 -22.07 8.01 -25.47
C ALA A 570 -22.34 6.50 -25.27
N GLU A 571 -23.51 6.01 -25.67
CA GLU A 571 -23.85 4.59 -25.60
C GLU A 571 -23.14 3.77 -26.68
N ARG A 572 -22.95 4.35 -27.87
CA ARG A 572 -22.14 3.74 -28.93
C ARG A 572 -20.67 3.59 -28.52
N TRP A 573 -20.14 4.56 -27.77
CA TRP A 573 -18.78 4.52 -27.20
C TRP A 573 -18.65 3.47 -26.09
N ALA A 574 -19.65 3.36 -25.20
CA ALA A 574 -19.70 2.36 -24.14
C ALA A 574 -19.82 0.92 -24.67
N LYS A 575 -20.71 0.64 -25.63
CA LYS A 575 -20.86 -0.69 -26.25
C LYS A 575 -19.60 -1.15 -27.00
N LYS A 576 -18.84 -0.22 -27.59
CA LYS A 576 -17.55 -0.53 -28.26
C LYS A 576 -16.48 -0.96 -27.25
N ARG A 577 -16.47 -0.38 -26.04
CA ARG A 577 -15.63 -0.80 -24.90
C ARG A 577 -16.00 -2.20 -24.40
N THR A 578 -17.29 -2.53 -24.27
CA THR A 578 -17.74 -3.83 -23.73
C THR A 578 -17.44 -5.00 -24.67
N LYS A 579 -17.60 -4.82 -25.98
CA LYS A 579 -17.20 -5.85 -26.97
C LYS A 579 -15.68 -6.08 -27.00
N SER A 580 -14.88 -5.04 -26.75
CA SER A 580 -13.42 -5.17 -26.63
C SER A 580 -13.00 -5.90 -25.35
N PHE A 581 -13.72 -5.69 -24.24
CA PHE A 581 -13.42 -6.27 -22.93
C PHE A 581 -13.68 -7.78 -22.85
N VAL A 582 -14.71 -8.27 -23.55
CA VAL A 582 -15.06 -9.71 -23.56
C VAL A 582 -14.29 -10.49 -24.63
N SER A 583 -13.92 -9.86 -25.75
CA SER A 583 -13.17 -10.53 -26.82
C SER A 583 -11.68 -10.72 -26.51
N PHE A 584 -11.14 -10.06 -25.47
CA PHE A 584 -9.74 -10.16 -25.04
C PHE A 584 -9.49 -11.21 -23.94
N LEU A 585 -10.51 -11.97 -23.54
CA LEU A 585 -10.42 -12.95 -22.46
C LEU A 585 -9.80 -14.30 -22.85
N ILE A 586 -9.22 -14.41 -24.05
CA ILE A 586 -8.53 -15.61 -24.52
C ILE A 586 -7.18 -15.20 -25.12
N SER A 587 -6.15 -15.21 -24.29
CA SER A 587 -4.78 -15.50 -24.72
C SER A 587 -4.01 -16.08 -23.53
N LEU A 588 -3.17 -17.08 -23.76
CA LEU A 588 -2.55 -17.92 -22.74
C LEU A 588 -1.59 -17.12 -21.84
N TYR A 589 -1.95 -16.94 -20.57
CA TYR A 589 -1.17 -16.19 -19.57
C TYR A 589 -0.27 -17.07 -18.71
N TYR A 590 0.78 -16.47 -18.14
CA TYR A 590 1.38 -16.91 -16.88
C TYR A 590 0.32 -16.82 -15.76
N SER A 591 -0.50 -17.86 -15.64
CA SER A 591 -1.57 -18.03 -14.65
C SER A 591 -1.14 -17.62 -13.23
N SER A 592 0.13 -17.85 -12.89
CA SER A 592 0.71 -17.57 -11.58
C SER A 592 0.83 -16.08 -11.21
N LEU A 593 0.80 -15.14 -12.17
CA LEU A 593 0.97 -13.69 -11.94
C LEU A 593 -0.31 -12.86 -12.13
N ASN A 594 -1.41 -13.49 -12.56
CA ASN A 594 -2.69 -12.83 -12.85
C ASN A 594 -3.55 -12.51 -11.61
N GLU A 595 -2.99 -12.73 -10.43
CA GLU A 595 -3.66 -12.53 -9.16
C GLU A 595 -2.67 -11.94 -8.15
N ILE A 596 -3.11 -10.90 -7.43
CA ILE A 596 -2.38 -10.36 -6.30
C ILE A 596 -2.55 -11.34 -5.15
N LYS A 597 -1.46 -12.01 -4.78
CA LYS A 597 -1.44 -12.85 -3.58
C LYS A 597 -1.25 -11.95 -2.37
N LEU A 598 -2.07 -12.18 -1.34
CA LEU A 598 -1.96 -11.48 -0.07
C LEU A 598 -1.39 -12.46 0.97
N SER A 599 -0.10 -12.40 1.21
CA SER A 599 0.62 -13.18 2.22
C SER A 599 1.53 -12.28 3.07
N SER A 600 2.02 -12.79 4.20
CA SER A 600 2.95 -12.06 5.05
C SER A 600 4.31 -11.80 4.38
N ALA A 601 4.65 -12.58 3.34
CA ALA A 601 5.91 -12.51 2.63
C ALA A 601 5.89 -11.55 1.43
N VAL A 602 4.72 -11.10 1.00
CA VAL A 602 4.51 -10.27 -0.21
C VAL A 602 5.45 -9.07 -0.30
N ILE A 603 5.68 -8.41 0.83
CA ILE A 603 6.57 -7.23 0.90
C ILE A 603 8.02 -7.64 1.06
N SER A 604 8.30 -8.67 1.87
CA SER A 604 9.69 -9.12 2.10
C SER A 604 10.30 -9.72 0.83
N ASP A 605 9.51 -10.45 0.05
CA ASP A 605 9.91 -11.09 -1.21
C ASP A 605 10.31 -10.04 -2.26
N HIS A 606 9.72 -8.85 -2.19
CA HIS A 606 10.03 -7.73 -3.08
C HIS A 606 11.33 -6.99 -2.74
N LEU A 607 11.91 -7.16 -1.54
CA LEU A 607 13.01 -6.28 -1.13
C LEU A 607 14.34 -6.69 -1.78
N PRO A 608 15.15 -5.73 -2.28
CA PRO A 608 16.29 -6.02 -3.15
C PRO A 608 17.40 -6.86 -2.47
N TYR A 609 17.61 -6.66 -1.16
CA TYR A 609 18.54 -7.48 -0.39
C TYR A 609 18.00 -8.87 -0.07
N ASN A 610 16.66 -9.04 0.00
CA ASN A 610 16.07 -10.37 0.09
C ASN A 610 16.24 -11.12 -1.23
N VAL A 611 16.04 -10.46 -2.37
CA VAL A 611 16.32 -11.01 -3.70
C VAL A 611 17.76 -11.50 -3.81
N LEU A 612 18.72 -10.65 -3.44
CA LEU A 612 20.14 -11.04 -3.40
C LEU A 612 20.41 -12.22 -2.46
N LYS A 613 19.78 -12.25 -1.28
CA LYS A 613 19.97 -13.30 -0.28
C LYS A 613 19.44 -14.66 -0.78
N VAL A 614 18.24 -14.70 -1.34
CA VAL A 614 17.63 -15.94 -1.87
C VAL A 614 18.45 -16.50 -3.03
N LEU A 615 18.86 -15.65 -3.97
CA LEU A 615 19.72 -16.06 -5.10
C LEU A 615 21.07 -16.62 -4.63
N ASN A 616 21.59 -16.16 -3.49
CA ASN A 616 22.82 -16.71 -2.90
C ASN A 616 22.58 -18.00 -2.10
N MET A 617 21.35 -18.31 -1.69
CA MET A 617 21.01 -19.52 -0.93
C MET A 617 20.76 -20.73 -1.83
N GLU A 618 20.01 -20.57 -2.93
CA GLU A 618 19.63 -21.71 -3.79
C GLU A 618 20.83 -22.46 -4.37
N LEU A 619 21.92 -21.78 -4.73
CA LEU A 619 23.12 -22.42 -5.28
C LEU A 619 24.02 -23.10 -4.24
N ASN A 620 23.83 -22.86 -2.94
CA ASN A 620 24.53 -23.59 -1.90
C ASN A 620 23.86 -24.93 -1.56
N LEU A 621 22.68 -25.21 -2.12
CA LEU A 621 22.01 -26.52 -1.98
C LEU A 621 22.48 -27.53 -3.04
N ASP A 622 23.12 -27.04 -4.10
CA ASP A 622 23.69 -27.86 -5.19
C ASP A 622 25.21 -28.12 -5.03
N ALA A 623 25.81 -27.67 -3.92
CA ALA A 623 27.22 -27.88 -3.54
C ALA A 623 27.32 -28.73 -2.27
#